data_AF-A0A177HWU5-F1
#
_entry.id   AF-A0A177HWU5-F1
#
_cell.length_a   1.000
_cell.length_b   1.000
_cell.length_c   1.000
_cell.angle_alpha   90.00
_cell.angle_beta   90.00
_cell.angle_gamma   90.00
#
_symmetry.space_group_name_H-M   'P 1'
#
loop_
_entity.id
_entity.type
_entity.pdbx_description
1 polymer ?
#
loop_
_entity_poly.entity_id
_entity_poly.type
_entity_poly.pdbx_seq_one_letter_code
_entity_poly.pdbx_strand_id
1 'polypeptide(L)'
;MCLWLGMVLAVVGHTIVEMTSPFAGVLALPLAVFVLASVAVGLRTTPVLNNMLAWFLGLVTFFAAEPEDVLTGLLTLVAASAMGALAGFVCQRLQHRFAT
;
A
#
# COMPACT_ATOMS: atom_id res chain seq x y z
N MET A 1 2.46 8.31 5.01
CA MET A 1 3.78 7.76 4.65
C MET A 1 3.79 6.24 4.60
N CYS A 2 3.50 5.52 5.69
CA CYS A 2 3.48 4.04 5.68
C CYS A 2 2.54 3.43 4.62
N LEU A 3 1.41 4.09 4.32
CA LEU A 3 0.49 3.67 3.26
C LEU A 3 1.15 3.72 1.88
N TRP A 4 1.82 4.82 1.55
CA TRP A 4 2.54 4.97 0.29
C TRP A 4 3.74 4.03 0.19
N LEU A 5 4.46 3.81 1.29
CA LEU A 5 5.52 2.81 1.33
C LEU A 5 4.98 1.38 1.14
N GLY A 6 3.80 1.07 1.69
CA GLY A 6 3.10 -0.18 1.43
C GLY A 6 2.75 -0.37 -0.05
N MET A 7 2.33 0.68 -0.75
CA MET A 7 2.09 0.62 -2.20
C MET A 7 3.39 0.42 -3.00
N VAL A 8 4.49 1.08 -2.62
CA VAL A 8 5.81 0.85 -3.24
C VAL A 8 6.27 -0.60 -3.02
N LEU A 9 6.07 -1.12 -1.80
CA LEU A 9 6.37 -2.52 -1.50
C LEU A 9 5.50 -3.49 -2.32
N ALA A 10 4.27 -3.09 -2.66
CA ALA A 10 3.39 -3.87 -3.53
C ALA A 10 3.90 -3.95 -4.97
N VAL A 11 4.46 -2.85 -5.49
CA VAL A 11 5.13 -2.83 -6.80
C VAL A 11 6.31 -3.81 -6.82
N VAL A 12 7.12 -3.83 -5.76
CA VAL A 12 8.18 -4.85 -5.61
C VAL A 12 7.57 -6.25 -5.60
N GLY A 13 6.47 -6.43 -4.87
CA GLY A 13 5.69 -7.67 -4.86
C GLY A 13 5.25 -8.15 -6.25
N HIS A 14 4.71 -7.25 -7.06
CA HIS A 14 4.30 -7.54 -8.43
C HIS A 14 5.46 -8.10 -9.25
N THR A 15 6.62 -7.44 -9.20
CA THR A 15 7.82 -7.92 -9.92
C THR A 15 8.29 -9.29 -9.45
N ILE A 16 8.22 -9.56 -8.14
CA ILE A 16 8.55 -10.88 -7.57
C ILE A 16 7.57 -11.94 -8.10
N VAL A 17 6.28 -11.64 -8.13
CA VAL A 17 5.26 -12.56 -8.63
C VAL A 17 5.48 -12.86 -10.10
N GLU A 18 5.73 -11.85 -10.94
CA GLU A 18 6.03 -12.07 -12.37
C GLU A 18 7.25 -12.96 -12.59
N MET A 19 8.33 -12.73 -11.85
CA MET A 19 9.55 -13.55 -11.97
C MET A 19 9.40 -14.97 -11.43
N THR A 20 8.55 -15.16 -10.41
CA THR A 20 8.37 -16.45 -9.73
C THR A 20 7.24 -17.28 -10.34
N SER A 21 6.31 -16.64 -11.05
CA SER A 21 5.18 -17.27 -11.77
C SER A 21 5.59 -18.48 -12.62
N PRO A 22 6.64 -18.45 -13.47
CA PRO A 22 7.04 -19.61 -14.27
C PRO A 22 7.50 -20.83 -13.45
N PHE A 23 7.90 -20.64 -12.19
CA PHE A 23 8.42 -21.72 -11.33
C PHE A 23 7.40 -22.21 -10.31
N ALA A 24 6.60 -21.31 -9.73
CA ALA A 24 5.69 -21.60 -8.63
C ALA A 24 4.20 -21.59 -9.03
N GLY A 25 3.86 -21.10 -10.22
CA GLY A 25 2.48 -21.02 -10.70
C GLY A 25 1.56 -20.32 -9.69
N VAL A 26 0.48 -21.00 -9.27
CA VAL A 26 -0.53 -20.49 -8.32
C VAL A 26 0.08 -20.13 -6.94
N LEU A 27 1.20 -20.74 -6.56
CA LEU A 27 1.88 -20.45 -5.29
C LEU A 27 2.74 -19.17 -5.34
N ALA A 28 2.99 -18.59 -6.52
CA ALA A 28 3.84 -17.40 -6.65
C ALA A 28 3.29 -16.21 -5.84
N LEU A 29 1.98 -15.96 -5.95
CA LEU A 29 1.30 -14.88 -5.24
C LEU A 29 1.35 -15.03 -3.71
N PRO A 30 0.88 -16.14 -3.09
CA PRO A 30 0.93 -16.28 -1.63
C PRO A 30 2.36 -16.28 -1.08
N LEU A 31 3.34 -16.81 -1.83
CA LEU A 31 4.74 -16.80 -1.41
C LEU A 31 5.31 -15.37 -1.44
N ALA A 32 5.03 -14.60 -2.49
CA ALA A 32 5.41 -13.19 -2.55
C ALA A 32 4.78 -12.40 -1.39
N VAL A 33 3.46 -12.54 -1.18
CA VAL A 33 2.75 -11.87 -0.08
C VAL A 33 3.34 -12.23 1.28
N PHE A 34 3.71 -13.49 1.51
CA PHE A 34 4.36 -13.93 2.74
C PHE A 34 5.70 -13.23 2.98
N VAL A 35 6.54 -13.13 1.95
CA VAL A 35 7.82 -12.42 2.03
C VAL A 35 7.61 -10.94 2.31
N LEU A 36 6.71 -10.27 1.58
CA LEU A 36 6.42 -8.84 1.78
C LEU A 36 5.84 -8.56 3.18
N ALA A 37 4.93 -9.42 3.65
CA ALA A 37 4.38 -9.32 5.00
C ALA A 37 5.48 -9.48 6.06
N SER A 38 6.42 -10.41 5.86
CA SER A 38 7.56 -10.59 6.75
C SER A 38 8.45 -9.33 6.81
N VAL A 39 8.70 -8.70 5.67
CA VAL A 39 9.44 -7.42 5.59
C VAL A 39 8.69 -6.30 6.31
N ALA A 40 7.38 -6.15 6.05
CA ALA A 40 6.56 -5.13 6.70
C ALA A 40 6.51 -5.32 8.23
N VAL A 41 6.42 -6.56 8.70
CA VAL A 41 6.47 -6.90 10.13
C VAL A 41 7.86 -6.63 10.72
N GLY A 42 8.95 -6.92 10.01
CA GLY A 42 10.31 -6.61 10.45
C GLY A 42 10.56 -5.10 10.61
N LEU A 43 10.06 -4.31 9.66
CA LEU A 43 10.17 -2.84 9.67
C LEU A 43 9.37 -2.17 10.80
N ARG A 44 8.40 -2.88 11.39
CA ARG A 44 7.61 -2.41 12.54
C ARG A 44 8.48 -2.00 13.73
N THR A 45 9.66 -2.60 13.86
CA THR A 45 10.62 -2.29 14.93
C THR A 45 11.14 -0.84 14.87
N THR A 46 10.97 -0.15 13.74
CA THR A 46 11.33 1.26 13.59
C THR A 46 10.17 2.18 14.02
N PRO A 47 10.42 3.19 14.89
CA PRO A 47 9.36 4.01 15.48
C PRO A 47 8.57 4.83 14.45
N VAL A 48 9.20 5.20 13.33
CA VAL A 48 8.56 5.99 12.26
C VAL A 48 7.67 5.12 11.36
N LEU A 49 7.96 3.81 11.24
CA LEU A 49 7.24 2.90 10.32
C LEU A 49 6.30 1.92 11.05
N ASN A 50 6.06 2.12 12.34
CA ASN A 50 5.24 1.26 13.21
C ASN A 50 3.72 1.38 12.97
N ASN A 51 3.29 1.56 11.72
CA ASN A 51 1.87 1.52 11.34
C ASN A 51 1.61 0.34 10.42
N MET A 52 1.50 -0.84 11.04
CA MET A 52 1.30 -2.12 10.34
C MET A 52 0.03 -2.13 9.49
N LEU A 53 -1.06 -1.52 9.96
CA LEU A 53 -2.30 -1.41 9.20
C LEU A 53 -2.11 -0.62 7.90
N ALA A 54 -1.39 0.50 7.95
CA ALA A 54 -1.13 1.31 6.77
C ALA A 54 -0.26 0.57 5.73
N TRP A 55 0.72 -0.21 6.18
CA TRP A 55 1.53 -1.06 5.29
C TRP A 55 0.67 -2.09 4.55
N PHE A 56 -0.15 -2.86 5.28
CA PHE A 56 -1.05 -3.85 4.67
C PHE A 56 -2.10 -3.21 3.77
N LEU A 57 -2.67 -2.08 4.18
CA LEU A 57 -3.62 -1.35 3.37
C LEU A 57 -2.98 -0.93 2.03
N GLY A 58 -1.76 -0.40 2.05
CA GLY A 58 -1.01 -0.07 0.82
C GLY A 58 -0.80 -1.28 -0.10
N LEU A 59 -0.37 -2.41 0.46
CA LEU A 59 -0.20 -3.66 -0.29
C LEU A 59 -1.51 -4.10 -0.97
N VAL A 60 -2.59 -4.21 -0.19
CA VAL A 60 -3.88 -4.67 -0.70
C VAL A 60 -4.46 -3.69 -1.71
N THR A 61 -4.33 -2.37 -1.50
CA THR A 61 -4.85 -1.38 -2.46
C THR A 61 -4.22 -1.48 -3.84
N PHE A 62 -2.92 -1.77 -3.94
CA PHE A 62 -2.26 -1.92 -5.22
C PHE A 62 -2.67 -3.23 -5.92
N PHE A 63 -2.66 -4.36 -5.20
CA PHE A 63 -3.08 -5.64 -5.77
C PHE A 63 -4.58 -5.68 -6.12
N ALA A 64 -5.43 -4.98 -5.37
CA ALA A 64 -6.86 -4.87 -5.66
C ALA A 64 -7.18 -3.95 -6.85
N ALA A 65 -6.27 -3.02 -7.18
CA ALA A 65 -6.45 -2.12 -8.32
C ALA A 65 -6.11 -2.78 -9.67
N GLU A 66 -5.42 -3.92 -9.65
CA GLU A 66 -4.98 -4.68 -10.84
C GLU A 66 -4.53 -3.78 -12.01
N PRO A 67 -3.56 -2.86 -11.79
CA PRO A 67 -3.26 -1.82 -12.77
C PRO A 67 -2.59 -2.43 -14.01
N GLU A 68 -3.05 -2.01 -15.20
CA GLU A 68 -2.44 -2.40 -16.48
C GLU A 68 -1.00 -1.88 -16.62
N ASP A 69 -0.74 -0.66 -16.15
CA ASP A 69 0.59 -0.05 -16.10
C ASP A 69 0.94 0.30 -14.64
N VAL A 70 2.06 -0.25 -14.16
CA VAL A 70 2.50 -0.16 -12.77
C VAL A 70 2.70 1.30 -12.33
N LEU A 71 3.33 2.13 -13.16
CA LEU A 71 3.65 3.51 -12.79
C LEU A 71 2.38 4.36 -12.72
N THR A 72 1.53 4.24 -13.74
CA THR A 72 0.25 4.96 -13.82
C THR A 72 -0.69 4.52 -12.70
N GLY A 73 -0.76 3.22 -12.42
CA GLY A 73 -1.53 2.66 -11.31
C GLY A 73 -1.06 3.16 -9.95
N LEU A 74 0.26 3.18 -9.71
CA LEU A 74 0.81 3.71 -8.46
C LEU A 74 0.48 5.21 -8.29
N LEU A 75 0.68 6.01 -9.34
CA LEU A 75 0.41 7.45 -9.30
C LEU A 75 -1.06 7.76 -9.06
N THR A 76 -1.97 7.01 -9.70
CA THR A 76 -3.42 7.19 -9.49
C THR A 76 -3.82 6.86 -8.04
N LEU A 77 -3.31 5.77 -7.46
CA LEU A 77 -3.57 5.41 -6.06
C LEU A 77 -2.99 6.43 -5.07
N VAL A 78 -1.77 6.91 -5.32
CA VAL A 78 -1.16 7.99 -4.51
C VAL A 78 -2.00 9.27 -4.59
N ALA A 79 -2.41 9.67 -5.80
CA ALA A 79 -3.24 10.86 -5.98
C ALA A 79 -4.62 10.72 -5.32
N ALA A 80 -5.29 9.57 -5.51
CA ALA A 80 -6.58 9.28 -4.91
C ALA A 80 -6.51 9.30 -3.37
N SER A 81 -5.51 8.64 -2.79
CA SER A 81 -5.30 8.63 -1.34
C SER A 81 -4.95 10.03 -0.79
N ALA A 82 -4.17 10.83 -1.52
CA ALA A 82 -3.87 12.21 -1.16
C ALA A 82 -5.13 13.09 -1.17
N MET A 83 -5.96 12.98 -2.21
CA MET A 83 -7.23 13.70 -2.30
C MET A 83 -8.20 13.31 -1.18
N GLY A 84 -8.33 12.01 -0.89
CA GLY A 84 -9.15 11.53 0.23
C GLY A 84 -8.67 12.06 1.59
N ALA A 85 -7.34 12.08 1.81
CA ALA A 85 -6.76 12.64 3.02
C ALA A 85 -7.01 14.15 3.16
N LEU A 86 -6.88 14.91 2.06
CA LEU A 86 -7.17 16.34 2.04
C LEU A 86 -8.65 16.62 2.32
N ALA A 87 -9.56 15.88 1.69
CA ALA A 87 -10.99 16.00 1.95
C ALA A 87 -11.33 15.71 3.42
N GLY A 88 -10.78 14.63 3.99
CA GLY A 88 -10.94 14.30 5.40
C GLY A 88 -10.41 15.39 6.33
N PHE A 89 -9.24 15.95 6.02
CA PHE A 89 -8.66 17.07 6.78
C PHE A 89 -9.52 18.33 6.74
N VAL A 90 -10.05 18.69 5.56
CA VAL A 90 -10.96 19.84 5.40
C VAL A 90 -12.25 19.62 6.20
N CYS A 91 -12.86 18.44 6.10
CA CYS A 91 -14.04 18.08 6.87
C CYS A 91 -13.78 18.18 8.38
N GLN A 92 -12.65 17.64 8.87
CA GLN A 92 -12.26 17.73 10.26
C GLN A 92 -12.09 19.20 10.72
N ARG A 93 -11.46 20.04 9.89
CA ARG A 93 -11.28 21.47 10.19
C ARG A 93 -12.60 22.23 10.25
N LEU A 94 -13.54 21.94 9.34
CA LEU A 94 -14.87 22.55 9.34
C LEU A 94 -15.70 22.07 10.54
N GLN A 95 -15.66 20.77 10.87
CA GLN A 95 -16.33 20.24 12.05
C GLN A 95 -15.83 20.90 13.34
N HIS A 96 -14.51 21.05 13.51
CA HIS A 96 -13.96 21.77 14.67
C HIS A 96 -14.37 23.25 14.72
N ARG A 97 -14.67 23.89 13.59
CA ARG A 97 -15.13 25.28 13.53
C ARG A 97 -16.61 25.44 13.87
N PHE A 98 -17.44 24.45 13.56
CA PHE A 98 -18.89 24.48 13.78
C PHE A 98 -19.34 23.79 15.08
N ALA A 99 -18.50 22.93 15.66
CA ALA A 99 -18.77 22.24 16.92
C ALA A 99 -18.32 23.05 18.17
N THR A 100 -17.70 24.21 17.98
CA THR A 100 -17.47 25.27 18.98
C THR A 100 -18.45 26.40 18.78
#